data_AF-A0A0F9GXK5-F1
#
_entry.id   AF-A0A0F9GXK5-F1
#
_cell.length_a   1.000
_cell.length_b   1.000
_cell.length_c   1.000
_cell.angle_alpha   90.00
_cell.angle_beta   90.00
_cell.angle_gamma   90.00
#
_symmetry.space_group_name_H-M   'P 1'
#
loop_
_entity.id
_entity.type
_entity.pdbx_description
1 polymer ?
#
loop_
_entity_poly.entity_id
_entity_poly.type
_entity_poly.pdbx_seq_one_letter_code
_entity_poly.pdbx_strand_id
1 'polypeptide(L)'
;MKIPTSYVRPDEPSRGLFEGPRSIPGKGKRWIQAIYVIRDDTIAEYVQDLGSASDYERIQPMFIPGFGDDTVAEVQALAEKNRHDTYWAGRVDEMLAGSTLIEDHLKQLEVNRLAIRNRSQFGPGYTAQRNGYPRAAAKEKYA
;
A
#
# COMPACT_ATOMS: atom_id res chain seq x y z
N MET A 1 4.31 -21.69 18.16
CA MET A 1 5.77 -21.47 18.07
C MET A 1 6.23 -22.03 16.74
N LYS A 2 7.12 -21.34 16.00
CA LYS A 2 7.64 -21.81 14.72
C LYS A 2 9.11 -22.17 14.89
N ILE A 3 9.55 -23.27 14.28
CA ILE A 3 10.97 -23.66 14.27
C ILE A 3 11.60 -23.23 12.94
N PRO A 4 12.79 -22.61 12.94
CA PRO A 4 13.47 -22.30 11.68
C PRO A 4 13.91 -23.60 11.01
N THR A 5 13.82 -23.66 9.68
CA THR A 5 14.40 -24.76 8.90
C THR A 5 15.26 -24.24 7.75
N SER A 6 16.24 -25.03 7.34
CA SER A 6 17.20 -24.69 6.29
C SER A 6 16.77 -25.12 4.89
N TYR A 7 15.74 -25.96 4.78
CA TYR A 7 15.24 -26.43 3.48
C TYR A 7 13.77 -26.83 3.55
N VAL A 8 13.11 -26.79 2.39
CA VAL A 8 11.78 -27.35 2.11
C VAL A 8 11.85 -28.13 0.81
N ARG A 9 11.02 -29.16 0.66
CA ARG A 9 10.95 -29.90 -0.62
C ARG A 9 9.78 -29.38 -1.46
N PRO A 10 9.90 -29.34 -2.81
CA PRO A 10 8.82 -28.87 -3.67
C PRO A 10 7.51 -29.64 -3.49
N ASP A 11 7.59 -30.94 -3.23
CA ASP A 11 6.48 -31.87 -3.02
C ASP A 11 5.99 -31.94 -1.56
N GLU A 12 6.62 -31.21 -0.64
CA GLU A 12 6.21 -31.19 0.77
C GLU A 12 4.85 -30.46 0.91
N PRO A 13 3.93 -30.96 1.76
CA PRO A 13 2.70 -30.26 2.08
C PRO A 13 2.98 -28.90 2.72
N SER A 14 2.35 -27.86 2.20
CA SER A 14 2.48 -26.49 2.69
C SER A 14 1.35 -26.14 3.66
N ARG A 15 1.71 -25.53 4.79
CA ARG A 15 0.80 -24.82 5.69
C ARG A 15 0.55 -23.38 5.26
N GLY A 16 1.13 -22.98 4.12
CA GLY A 16 0.97 -21.67 3.52
C GLY A 16 2.31 -20.94 3.35
N LEU A 17 2.20 -19.73 2.83
CA LEU A 17 3.32 -18.89 2.47
C LEU A 17 2.99 -17.44 2.81
N PHE A 18 3.96 -16.74 3.39
CA PHE A 18 3.95 -15.29 3.51
C PHE A 18 5.03 -14.71 2.61
N GLU A 19 4.69 -13.69 1.84
CA GLU A 19 5.65 -12.93 1.05
C GLU A 19 5.48 -11.44 1.31
N GLY A 20 6.59 -10.77 1.67
CA GLY A 20 6.52 -9.37 1.99
C GLY A 20 7.75 -8.82 2.71
N PRO A 21 7.70 -7.55 3.13
CA PRO A 21 8.83 -6.89 3.75
C PRO A 21 8.99 -7.35 5.21
N ARG A 22 10.19 -7.77 5.58
CA ARG A 22 10.58 -8.07 6.97
C ARG A 22 11.90 -7.40 7.32
N SER A 23 12.00 -6.91 8.55
CA SER A 23 13.27 -6.38 9.07
C SER A 23 14.19 -7.53 9.44
N ILE A 24 15.37 -7.60 8.81
CA ILE A 24 16.40 -8.59 9.11
C ILE A 24 17.56 -7.90 9.83
N PRO A 25 17.97 -8.38 11.03
CA PRO A 25 19.12 -7.84 11.74
C PRO A 25 20.37 -7.78 10.83
N GLY A 26 21.02 -6.62 10.77
CA GLY A 26 22.22 -6.41 9.96
C GLY A 26 21.99 -6.21 8.46
N LYS A 27 20.77 -6.40 7.94
CA LYS A 27 20.44 -6.20 6.51
C LYS A 27 19.34 -5.18 6.23
N GLY A 28 18.66 -4.67 7.27
CA GLY A 28 17.56 -3.72 7.12
C GLY A 28 16.27 -4.38 6.63
N LYS A 29 15.40 -3.62 5.96
CA LYS A 29 14.13 -4.13 5.41
C LYS A 29 14.40 -4.91 4.12
N ARG A 30 14.07 -6.20 4.13
CA ARG A 30 14.25 -7.12 3.01
C ARG A 30 12.90 -7.66 2.57
N TRP A 31 12.73 -7.91 1.28
CA TRP A 31 11.59 -8.66 0.79
C TRP A 31 11.89 -10.15 0.98
N ILE A 32 11.02 -10.85 1.69
CA ILE A 32 11.23 -12.26 2.01
C ILE A 32 10.06 -13.11 1.54
N GLN A 33 10.35 -14.36 1.22
CA GLN A 33 9.37 -15.42 1.07
C GLN A 33 9.55 -16.40 2.24
N ALA A 34 8.56 -16.47 3.12
CA ALA A 34 8.51 -17.37 4.25
C ALA A 34 7.51 -18.50 3.97
N ILE A 35 8.00 -19.74 3.93
CA ILE A 35 7.23 -20.94 3.64
C ILE A 35 7.02 -21.70 4.94
N TYR A 36 5.79 -22.13 5.19
CA TYR A 36 5.41 -22.86 6.39
C TYR A 36 5.10 -24.31 6.02
N VAL A 37 5.75 -25.26 6.69
CA VAL A 37 5.50 -26.71 6.54
C VAL A 37 5.30 -27.34 7.92
N ILE A 38 4.63 -28.49 8.00
CA ILE A 38 4.46 -29.21 9.26
C ILE A 38 5.49 -30.34 9.33
N ARG A 39 6.29 -30.36 10.41
CA ARG A 39 7.24 -31.43 10.72
C ARG A 39 7.12 -31.77 12.20
N ASP A 40 6.89 -33.04 12.51
CA ASP A 40 6.71 -33.55 13.88
C ASP A 40 5.71 -32.69 14.69
N ASP A 41 4.51 -32.48 14.13
CA ASP A 41 3.42 -31.64 14.68
C ASP A 41 3.78 -30.16 14.95
N THR A 42 4.91 -29.70 14.43
CA THR A 42 5.41 -28.34 14.61
C THR A 42 5.49 -27.61 13.28
N ILE A 43 5.14 -26.32 13.27
CA ILE A 43 5.28 -25.49 12.08
C ILE A 43 6.76 -25.13 11.92
N ALA A 44 7.39 -25.61 10.86
CA ALA A 44 8.71 -25.19 10.42
C ALA A 44 8.58 -24.02 9.43
N GLU A 45 9.42 -23.00 9.61
CA GLU A 45 9.49 -21.80 8.76
C GLU A 45 10.81 -21.83 7.98
N TYR A 46 10.72 -21.87 6.66
CA TYR A 46 11.83 -21.65 5.75
C TYR A 46 11.74 -20.22 5.20
N VAL A 47 12.81 -19.45 5.32
CA VAL A 47 12.86 -18.05 4.86
C VAL A 47 13.87 -17.90 3.74
N GLN A 48 13.40 -17.37 2.61
CA GLN A 48 14.22 -16.95 1.49
C GLN A 48 14.25 -15.42 1.42
N ASP A 49 15.45 -14.84 1.38
CA ASP A 49 15.69 -13.40 1.15
C ASP A 49 15.72 -13.15 -0.36
N LEU A 50 14.75 -12.37 -0.86
CA LEU A 50 14.56 -12.10 -2.29
C LEU A 50 15.19 -10.79 -2.75
N GLY A 51 15.61 -9.92 -1.83
CA GLY A 51 16.11 -8.59 -2.22
C GLY A 51 15.81 -7.49 -1.22
N SER A 52 16.16 -6.27 -1.60
CA SER A 52 15.79 -5.08 -0.83
C SER A 52 14.28 -4.91 -0.91
N ALA A 53 13.63 -4.50 0.19
CA ALA A 53 12.19 -4.22 0.14
C ALA A 53 11.84 -3.09 -0.84
N SER A 54 12.78 -2.19 -1.15
CA SER A 54 12.63 -1.13 -2.16
C SER A 54 12.33 -1.64 -3.56
N ASP A 55 12.87 -2.82 -3.90
CA ASP A 55 12.75 -3.39 -5.25
C ASP A 55 11.32 -3.91 -5.52
N TYR A 56 10.51 -4.00 -4.46
CA TYR A 56 9.16 -4.57 -4.44
C TYR A 56 8.09 -3.57 -3.94
N GLU A 57 8.38 -2.26 -3.93
CA GLU A 57 7.45 -1.23 -3.39
C GLU A 57 6.07 -1.21 -4.05
N ARG A 58 5.98 -1.64 -5.30
CA ARG A 58 4.72 -1.70 -6.06
C ARG A 58 3.96 -3.01 -5.88
N ILE A 59 4.55 -4.00 -5.23
CA ILE A 59 3.96 -5.32 -5.01
C ILE A 59 3.34 -5.35 -3.62
N GLN A 60 2.12 -5.85 -3.51
CA GLN A 60 1.45 -5.96 -2.21
C GLN A 60 1.97 -7.20 -1.45
N PRO A 61 2.25 -7.10 -0.14
CA PRO A 61 2.53 -8.26 0.66
C PRO A 61 1.38 -9.27 0.58
N MET A 62 1.71 -10.54 0.45
CA MET A 62 0.73 -11.60 0.25
C MET A 62 0.84 -12.67 1.33
N PHE A 63 -0.31 -13.22 1.70
CA PHE A 63 -0.40 -14.42 2.52
C PHE A 63 -1.26 -15.44 1.79
N ILE A 64 -0.67 -16.60 1.50
CA ILE A 64 -1.35 -17.76 0.93
C ILE A 64 -1.60 -18.73 2.08
N PRO A 65 -2.82 -18.83 2.61
CA PRO A 65 -3.15 -19.85 3.60
C PRO A 65 -3.14 -21.23 2.92
N GLY A 66 -2.50 -22.22 3.55
CA GLY A 66 -2.58 -23.62 3.14
C GLY A 66 -2.90 -24.50 4.35
N PHE A 67 -3.59 -25.62 4.16
CA PHE A 67 -3.90 -26.57 5.25
C PHE A 67 -3.22 -27.94 5.06
N GLY A 68 -2.18 -28.00 4.23
CA GLY A 68 -1.53 -29.25 3.83
C GLY A 68 -2.06 -29.83 2.52
N ASP A 69 -3.03 -29.18 1.88
CA ASP A 69 -3.60 -29.60 0.60
C ASP A 69 -2.73 -29.17 -0.59
N ASP A 70 -2.10 -27.99 -0.47
CA ASP A 70 -1.19 -27.44 -1.48
C ASP A 70 0.25 -27.87 -1.18
N THR A 71 1.02 -28.11 -2.24
CA THR A 71 2.46 -28.35 -2.15
C THR A 71 3.25 -27.05 -2.01
N VAL A 72 4.48 -27.15 -1.50
CA VAL A 72 5.42 -26.01 -1.46
C VAL A 72 5.62 -25.41 -2.86
N ALA A 73 5.75 -26.24 -3.90
CA ALA A 73 5.92 -25.77 -5.27
C ALA A 73 4.74 -24.93 -5.75
N GLU A 74 3.51 -25.35 -5.46
CA GLU A 74 2.29 -24.64 -5.87
C GLU A 74 2.18 -23.27 -5.21
N VAL A 75 2.41 -23.19 -3.89
CA VAL A 75 2.36 -21.89 -3.18
C VAL A 75 3.47 -20.96 -3.64
N GLN A 76 4.66 -21.48 -3.96
CA GLN A 76 5.75 -20.69 -4.53
C GLN A 76 5.42 -20.19 -5.94
N ALA A 77 4.77 -21.02 -6.77
CA ALA A 77 4.35 -20.63 -8.12
C ALA A 77 3.28 -19.53 -8.06
N LEU A 78 2.35 -19.61 -7.11
CA LEU A 78 1.34 -18.57 -6.89
C LEU A 78 1.98 -17.26 -6.42
N ALA A 79 2.99 -17.35 -5.55
CA ALA A 79 3.76 -16.21 -5.08
C ALA A 79 4.56 -15.54 -6.23
N GLU A 80 5.22 -16.34 -7.07
CA GLU A 80 5.90 -15.84 -8.27
C GLU A 80 4.92 -15.15 -9.24
N LYS A 81 3.76 -15.76 -9.48
CA LYS A 81 2.72 -15.15 -10.32
C LYS A 81 2.29 -13.79 -9.81
N ASN A 82 2.14 -13.62 -8.49
CA ASN A 82 1.76 -12.35 -7.90
C ASN A 82 2.85 -11.28 -8.05
N ARG A 83 4.14 -11.65 -7.94
CA ARG A 83 5.25 -10.71 -8.18
C ARG A 83 5.22 -10.10 -9.58
N HIS A 84 4.78 -10.87 -10.57
CA HIS A 84 4.68 -10.42 -11.96
C HIS A 84 3.31 -9.87 -12.36
N ASP A 85 2.35 -9.81 -11.42
CA ASP A 85 1.03 -9.28 -11.69
C ASP A 85 1.04 -7.74 -11.62
N THR A 86 1.12 -7.10 -12.79
CA THR A 86 1.13 -5.65 -12.93
C THR A 86 -0.26 -5.04 -13.03
N TYR A 87 -1.33 -5.85 -13.04
CA TYR A 87 -2.70 -5.37 -13.26
C TYR A 87 -3.11 -4.31 -12.23
N TRP A 88 -2.94 -4.62 -10.94
CA TRP A 88 -3.33 -3.71 -9.86
C TRP A 88 -2.43 -2.47 -9.79
N ALA A 89 -1.13 -2.62 -10.09
CA ALA A 89 -0.22 -1.49 -10.17
C ALA A 89 -0.64 -0.52 -11.28
N GLY A 90 -0.96 -1.03 -12.48
CA GLY A 90 -1.49 -0.22 -13.57
C GLY A 90 -2.82 0.43 -13.22
N ARG A 91 -3.71 -0.28 -12.52
CA ARG A 91 -5.00 0.27 -12.09
C ARG A 91 -4.84 1.43 -11.11
N VAL A 92 -3.86 1.37 -10.21
CA VAL A 92 -3.52 2.48 -9.30
C VAL A 92 -2.99 3.66 -10.10
N ASP A 93 -2.11 3.43 -11.07
CA ASP A 93 -1.56 4.49 -11.94
C ASP A 93 -2.68 5.18 -12.75
N GLU A 94 -3.63 4.44 -13.31
CA GLU A 94 -4.83 5.00 -13.98
C GLU A 94 -5.69 5.85 -13.04
N MET A 95 -5.95 5.35 -11.83
CA MET A 95 -6.76 6.07 -10.84
C MET A 95 -6.07 7.35 -10.36
N LEU A 96 -4.75 7.32 -10.18
CA LEU A 96 -3.95 8.50 -9.84
C LEU A 96 -3.95 9.52 -10.97
N ALA A 97 -3.79 9.07 -12.23
CA ALA A 97 -3.83 9.94 -13.39
C ALA A 97 -5.21 10.60 -13.59
N GLY A 98 -6.29 9.90 -13.24
CA GLY A 98 -7.66 10.43 -13.27
C GLY A 98 -8.07 11.23 -12.04
N SER A 99 -7.24 11.28 -10.99
CA SER A 99 -7.59 11.93 -9.72
C SER A 99 -7.34 13.44 -9.80
N THR A 100 -8.42 14.23 -9.90
CA THR A 100 -8.36 15.70 -9.78
C THR A 100 -8.39 16.18 -8.33
N LEU A 101 -8.49 15.28 -7.35
CA LEU A 101 -8.68 15.61 -5.93
C LEU A 101 -7.61 16.57 -5.40
N ILE A 102 -6.35 16.34 -5.78
CA ILE A 102 -5.23 17.20 -5.37
C ILE A 102 -5.35 18.58 -6.02
N GLU A 103 -5.64 18.63 -7.32
CA GLU A 103 -5.83 19.89 -8.04
C GLU A 103 -7.02 20.69 -7.49
N ASP A 104 -8.13 20.02 -7.21
CA ASP A 104 -9.34 20.65 -6.68
C ASP A 104 -9.12 21.14 -5.24
N HIS A 105 -8.36 20.39 -4.43
CA HIS A 105 -7.96 20.86 -3.10
C HIS A 105 -7.04 22.09 -3.17
N LEU A 106 -6.09 22.12 -4.11
CA LEU A 106 -5.22 23.28 -4.32
C LEU A 106 -6.02 24.50 -4.79
N LYS A 107 -6.98 24.32 -5.71
CA LYS A 107 -7.91 25.40 -6.13
C LYS A 107 -8.73 25.93 -4.95
N GLN A 108 -9.23 25.06 -4.07
CA GLN A 108 -9.95 25.47 -2.85
C GLN A 108 -9.07 26.27 -1.90
N LEU A 109 -7.82 25.86 -1.69
CA LEU A 109 -6.86 26.59 -0.86
C LEU A 109 -6.56 27.98 -1.43
N GLU A 110 -6.42 28.10 -2.75
CA GLU A 110 -6.21 29.39 -3.41
C GLU A 110 -7.42 30.32 -3.27
N VAL A 111 -8.64 29.81 -3.50
CA VAL A 111 -9.89 30.55 -3.29
C VAL A 111 -10.00 31.04 -1.85
N ASN A 112 -9.72 30.18 -0.87
CA ASN A 112 -9.74 30.55 0.55
C ASN A 112 -8.69 31.61 0.89
N ARG A 113 -7.47 31.50 0.33
CA ARG A 113 -6.40 32.47 0.53
C ARG A 113 -6.77 33.84 -0.04
N LEU A 114 -7.37 33.89 -1.23
CA LEU A 114 -7.87 35.12 -1.84
C LEU A 114 -9.02 35.72 -1.03
N ALA A 115 -9.94 34.90 -0.53
CA ALA A 115 -11.03 35.35 0.33
C ALA A 115 -10.54 35.95 1.65
N ILE A 116 -9.53 35.35 2.29
CA ILE A 116 -8.89 35.89 3.51
C ILE A 116 -8.17 37.21 3.20
N ARG A 117 -7.39 37.27 2.11
CA ARG A 117 -6.67 38.49 1.69
C ARG A 117 -7.61 39.65 1.34
N ASN A 118 -8.83 39.35 0.88
CA ASN A 118 -9.86 40.35 0.57
C ASN A 118 -10.65 40.85 1.79
N ARG A 119 -10.31 40.42 3.01
CA ARG A 119 -10.87 40.97 4.25
C ARG A 119 -10.08 42.18 4.69
N SER A 120 -10.76 43.32 4.86
CA SER A 120 -10.18 44.49 5.51
C SER A 120 -10.67 44.53 6.96
N GLN A 121 -9.78 44.80 7.91
CA GLN A 121 -10.13 44.95 9.31
C GLN A 121 -10.39 46.44 9.57
N PHE A 122 -11.64 46.79 9.90
CA PHE A 122 -12.03 48.16 10.20
C PHE A 122 -12.29 48.24 11.71
N GLY A 123 -11.23 48.48 12.50
CA GLY A 123 -11.31 48.71 13.95
C GLY A 123 -11.45 47.46 14.82
N PRO A 124 -11.47 47.62 16.16
CA PRO A 124 -11.48 46.51 17.10
C PRO A 124 -12.79 45.72 17.03
N GLY A 125 -12.72 44.45 16.63
CA GLY A 125 -13.87 43.54 16.61
C GLY A 125 -14.74 43.57 15.35
N TYR A 126 -14.48 44.46 14.38
CA TYR A 126 -15.27 44.54 13.15
C TYR A 126 -14.42 44.16 11.92
N THR A 127 -14.86 43.12 11.21
CA THR A 127 -14.27 42.71 9.92
C THR A 127 -15.34 42.85 8.85
N ALA A 128 -15.02 43.57 7.77
CA ALA A 128 -15.90 43.74 6.62
C ALA A 128 -15.19 43.19 5.37
N GLN A 129 -15.87 42.32 4.64
CA GLN A 129 -15.35 41.75 3.40
C GLN A 129 -15.58 42.74 2.25
N ARG A 130 -14.50 43.23 1.63
CA ARG A 130 -14.57 44.39 0.71
C ARG A 130 -15.13 44.05 -0.67
N ASN A 131 -15.09 42.77 -1.07
CA ASN A 131 -15.70 42.26 -2.29
C ASN A 131 -16.37 40.90 -2.01
N GLY A 132 -17.59 40.72 -2.51
CA GLY A 132 -18.39 39.50 -2.34
C GLY A 132 -17.64 38.25 -2.78
N TYR A 133 -17.99 37.10 -2.17
CA TYR A 133 -17.45 35.79 -2.53
C TYR A 133 -17.47 35.60 -4.06
N PRO A 134 -16.43 35.03 -4.69
CA PRO A 134 -16.39 34.87 -6.14
C PRO A 134 -17.67 34.17 -6.62
N ARG A 135 -18.49 34.85 -7.43
CA ARG A 135 -19.81 34.36 -7.85
C ARG A 135 -19.76 32.98 -8.54
N ALA A 136 -18.62 32.63 -9.13
CA ALA A 136 -18.38 31.32 -9.71
C ALA A 136 -18.44 30.19 -8.67
N ALA A 137 -17.88 30.38 -7.47
CA ALA A 137 -17.87 29.37 -6.40
C ALA A 137 -19.21 29.28 -5.64
N ALA A 138 -20.12 30.25 -5.81
CA ALA A 138 -21.46 30.22 -5.22
C ALA A 138 -22.49 29.45 -6.05
N LYS A 139 -22.23 29.20 -7.35
CA LYS A 139 -23.15 28.51 -8.26
C LYS A 139 -23.14 26.98 -8.15
N GLU A 140 -22.10 26.40 -7.56
CA GLU A 140 -21.93 24.93 -7.48
C GLU A 140 -22.73 24.27 -6.35
N LYS A 141 -23.33 25.05 -5.44
CA LYS A 141 -24.05 24.51 -4.27
C LYS A 141 -25.55 24.27 -4.52
N TYR A 142 -26.05 24.58 -5.72
CA TYR A 142 -27.48 24.51 -6.07
C TYR A 142 -27.74 23.98 -7.50
N ALA A 143 -26.84 23.17 -8.04
CA ALA A 143 -27.07 22.40 -9.26
C ALA A 143 -27.10 20.90 -8.92
#